data_AF-A0A4Q5RV04-F1
#
_entry.id   AF-A0A4Q5RV04-F1
#
_cell.length_a   1.000
_cell.length_b   1.000
_cell.length_c   1.000
_cell.angle_alpha   90.00
_cell.angle_beta   90.00
_cell.angle_gamma   90.00
#
_symmetry.space_group_name_H-M   'P 1'
#
loop_
_entity.id
_entity.type
_entity.pdbx_description
1 polymer ?
#
loop_
_entity_poly.entity_id
_entity_poly.type
_entity_poly.pdbx_seq_one_letter_code
_entity_poly.pdbx_strand_id
1 'polypeptide(L)'
;MKPLLILMCIVVMTSCRTTSRPGLFSKKTPHEIYSNKINEAGLQSTALGRSWFNAAALAVAQPISVVKPYKETGYFSGGTPSATGLKFSATRGEKLRIFISKKPSTGFKLYLDLWHQDTTRISSPELVASTDTTGLAIEHEVEKSGNYILRLQPELLQDCEYTIEISAVASLAYPIRASGKNHIQSYWGADRDAGARRHEGVDIFASRRTPVVAAADGRVTRVNENNLGGKVVWMRPENKDYTLYYAHLDTQLVKDGQKVKTGDTLGLMGNTGNARTTPPHLHFGVYTYGGAIDPLPFVNPDYPVADEIKANVSEVGKRLRTSDKTNILRGLPGAKSAQIGQLPKNTLLNVDAATGEYFRVNLPNGQKGFINRGSTGKIAILEKLVLKKDRSLYTLPDTLAPVKRRLPGGASVVQLAEFRDFDFVEVQNEIQGWILK
;
A
#
# COMPACT_ATOMS: atom_id res chain seq x y z
N MET A 1 27.36 60.58 30.11
CA MET A 1 26.70 59.30 30.47
C MET A 1 26.24 58.62 29.18
N LYS A 2 26.83 57.48 28.81
CA LYS A 2 26.43 56.70 27.62
C LYS A 2 25.39 55.65 28.04
N PRO A 3 24.28 55.43 27.32
CA PRO A 3 23.45 54.26 27.57
C PRO A 3 24.02 53.05 26.82
N LEU A 4 24.11 51.95 27.57
CA LEU A 4 24.59 50.64 27.15
C LEU A 4 23.46 49.91 26.41
N LEU A 5 23.65 49.59 25.12
CA LEU A 5 22.71 48.78 24.35
C LEU A 5 23.03 47.29 24.58
N ILE A 6 22.21 46.59 25.34
CA ILE A 6 22.34 45.14 25.57
C ILE A 6 21.70 44.40 24.39
N LEU A 7 22.52 43.74 23.59
CA LEU A 7 22.09 42.87 22.49
C LEU A 7 21.75 41.48 23.06
N MET A 8 20.47 41.15 23.12
CA MET A 8 19.99 39.83 23.56
C MET A 8 20.03 38.86 22.37
N CYS A 9 21.07 38.01 22.30
CA CYS A 9 21.14 36.90 21.35
C CYS A 9 20.14 35.81 21.72
N ILE A 10 19.03 35.72 20.99
CA ILE A 10 18.11 34.57 21.06
C ILE A 10 18.69 33.44 20.24
N VAL A 11 19.26 32.44 20.92
CA VAL A 11 19.65 31.15 20.32
C VAL A 11 18.39 30.31 20.15
N VAL A 12 17.87 30.25 18.92
CA VAL A 12 16.78 29.34 18.55
C VAL A 12 17.38 27.95 18.28
N MET A 13 17.30 27.07 19.27
CA MET A 13 17.56 25.63 19.10
C MET A 13 16.47 25.05 18.18
N THR A 14 16.83 24.77 16.92
CA THR A 14 15.95 24.08 15.97
C THR A 14 16.06 22.57 16.19
N SER A 15 15.01 21.97 16.75
CA SER A 15 14.84 20.52 16.80
C SER A 15 14.39 20.01 15.43
N CYS A 16 15.07 19.00 14.90
CA CYS A 16 14.76 18.38 13.61
C CYS A 16 13.36 17.72 13.67
N ARG A 17 12.42 18.27 12.89
CA ARG A 17 11.14 17.61 12.57
C ARG A 17 11.32 16.68 11.37
N THR A 18 10.99 15.40 11.53
CA THR A 18 10.70 14.47 10.42
C THR A 18 9.23 14.10 10.44
N THR A 19 8.35 15.09 10.21
CA THR A 19 6.94 14.87 9.90
C THR A 19 6.51 15.95 8.92
N SER A 20 6.37 15.58 7.66
CA SER A 20 6.04 16.46 6.54
C SER A 20 4.56 16.84 6.59
N ARG A 21 4.22 17.99 7.17
CA ARG A 21 2.99 18.72 6.80
C ARG A 21 3.32 19.61 5.61
N PRO A 22 2.52 19.68 4.54
CA PRO A 22 2.78 20.58 3.43
C PRO A 22 2.41 22.02 3.84
N GLY A 23 3.34 22.70 4.50
CA GLY A 23 3.37 24.16 4.53
C GLY A 23 4.05 24.72 3.27
N LEU A 24 4.01 26.04 3.11
CA LEU A 24 4.67 26.81 2.03
C LEU A 24 6.19 26.53 1.84
N PHE A 25 6.79 25.73 2.74
CA PHE A 25 8.20 25.32 2.75
C PHE A 25 8.40 23.80 2.80
N SER A 26 7.41 23.01 2.37
CA SER A 26 7.59 21.56 2.28
C SER A 26 8.64 21.21 1.21
N LYS A 27 9.54 20.29 1.56
CA LYS A 27 10.51 19.75 0.60
C LYS A 27 9.74 19.04 -0.52
N LYS A 28 10.01 19.44 -1.77
CA LYS A 28 9.49 18.75 -2.97
C LYS A 28 9.82 17.27 -2.92
N THR A 29 8.90 16.42 -3.36
CA THR A 29 9.16 14.97 -3.42
C THR A 29 10.17 14.63 -4.52
N PRO A 30 10.82 13.45 -4.49
CA PRO A 30 11.68 13.00 -5.58
C PRO A 30 10.98 13.03 -6.95
N HIS A 31 9.69 12.65 -6.99
CA HIS A 31 8.88 12.72 -8.20
C HIS A 31 8.65 14.16 -8.67
N GLU A 32 8.34 15.08 -7.77
CA GLU A 32 8.16 16.50 -8.10
C GLU A 32 9.46 17.16 -8.56
N ILE A 33 10.60 16.77 -7.98
CA ILE A 33 11.93 17.22 -8.41
C ILE A 33 12.16 16.81 -9.87
N TYR A 34 11.90 15.55 -10.22
CA TYR A 34 12.05 15.09 -11.60
C TYR A 34 11.02 15.70 -12.56
N SER A 35 9.78 15.86 -12.10
CA SER A 35 8.72 16.58 -12.84
C SER A 35 9.17 17.99 -13.23
N ASN A 36 9.82 18.70 -12.31
CA ASN A 36 10.37 20.04 -12.60
C ASN A 36 11.48 19.98 -13.64
N LYS A 37 12.37 18.98 -13.60
CA LYS A 37 13.40 18.79 -14.64
C LYS A 37 12.80 18.55 -16.02
N ILE A 38 11.72 17.75 -16.11
CA ILE A 38 10.97 17.56 -17.37
C ILE A 38 10.42 18.91 -17.87
N ASN A 39 9.85 19.71 -16.96
CA ASN A 39 9.28 21.01 -17.28
C ASN A 39 10.33 22.04 -17.75
N GLU A 40 11.44 22.11 -17.02
CA GLU A 40 12.58 22.99 -17.31
C GLU A 40 13.24 22.63 -18.65
N ALA A 41 13.26 21.34 -18.99
CA ALA A 41 13.73 20.86 -20.29
C ALA A 41 12.72 21.08 -21.44
N GLY A 42 11.53 21.63 -21.17
CA GLY A 42 10.49 21.85 -22.19
C GLY A 42 9.78 20.56 -22.66
N LEU A 43 10.08 19.41 -22.04
CA LEU A 43 9.59 18.10 -22.48
C LEU A 43 8.10 17.89 -22.21
N GLN A 44 7.49 18.63 -21.28
CA GLN A 44 6.04 18.64 -21.02
C GLN A 44 5.19 19.04 -22.23
N SER A 45 5.79 19.72 -23.21
CA SER A 45 5.12 20.07 -24.48
C SER A 45 5.18 18.93 -25.51
N THR A 46 6.05 17.94 -25.31
CA THR A 46 6.22 16.79 -26.21
C THR A 46 5.15 15.73 -25.94
N ALA A 47 4.94 14.82 -26.90
CA ALA A 47 4.06 13.66 -26.67
C ALA A 47 4.53 12.81 -25.48
N LEU A 48 5.85 12.56 -25.40
CA LEU A 48 6.45 11.70 -24.37
C LEU A 48 6.28 12.30 -22.96
N GLY A 49 6.59 13.59 -22.78
CA GLY A 49 6.42 14.25 -21.49
C GLY A 49 4.95 14.34 -21.05
N ARG A 50 4.03 14.68 -21.97
CA ARG A 50 2.59 14.65 -21.68
C ARG A 50 2.12 13.27 -21.25
N SER A 51 2.57 12.21 -21.93
CA SER A 51 2.25 10.83 -21.56
C SER A 51 2.76 10.47 -20.16
N TRP A 52 3.95 10.94 -19.77
CA TRP A 52 4.49 10.69 -18.43
C TRP A 52 3.67 11.37 -17.33
N PHE A 53 3.29 12.64 -17.52
CA PHE A 53 2.41 13.34 -16.58
C PHE A 53 1.01 12.72 -16.51
N ASN A 54 0.42 12.37 -17.67
CA ASN A 54 -0.89 11.73 -17.73
C ASN A 54 -0.87 10.36 -17.04
N ALA A 55 0.17 9.55 -17.25
CA ALA A 55 0.32 8.28 -16.55
C ALA A 55 0.39 8.48 -15.03
N ALA A 56 1.15 9.49 -14.57
CA ALA A 56 1.28 9.84 -13.17
C ALA A 56 -0.07 10.19 -12.52
N ALA A 57 -0.89 10.98 -13.24
CA ALA A 57 -2.22 11.39 -12.79
C ALA A 57 -3.21 10.21 -12.79
N LEU A 58 -3.21 9.39 -13.84
CA LEU A 58 -4.09 8.22 -13.96
C LEU A 58 -3.80 7.17 -12.89
N ALA A 59 -2.53 6.97 -12.51
CA ALA A 59 -2.18 6.05 -11.43
C ALA A 59 -2.83 6.43 -10.09
N VAL A 60 -2.98 7.73 -9.80
CA VAL A 60 -3.65 8.20 -8.57
C VAL A 60 -5.17 8.24 -8.74
N ALA A 61 -5.66 8.60 -9.92
CA ALA A 61 -7.10 8.72 -10.19
C ALA A 61 -7.81 7.36 -10.36
N GLN A 62 -7.11 6.36 -10.90
CA GLN A 62 -7.65 5.03 -11.22
C GLN A 62 -6.71 3.90 -10.72
N PRO A 63 -6.43 3.83 -9.41
CA PRO A 63 -5.57 2.80 -8.86
C PRO A 63 -6.28 1.43 -8.87
N ILE A 64 -5.50 0.37 -9.01
CA ILE A 64 -6.01 -1.00 -8.83
C ILE A 64 -6.02 -1.35 -7.34
N SER A 65 -7.10 -1.97 -6.87
CA SER A 65 -7.17 -2.43 -5.48
C SER A 65 -6.23 -3.62 -5.25
N VAL A 66 -5.61 -3.65 -4.07
CA VAL A 66 -4.81 -4.77 -3.52
C VAL A 66 -5.07 -4.89 -2.02
N VAL A 67 -4.69 -6.02 -1.42
CA VAL A 67 -4.88 -6.28 0.02
C VAL A 67 -3.53 -6.53 0.66
N LYS A 68 -3.24 -5.84 1.78
CA LYS A 68 -2.03 -6.08 2.56
C LYS A 68 -2.16 -7.41 3.35
N PRO A 69 -1.07 -8.19 3.49
CA PRO A 69 0.24 -7.97 2.91
C PRO A 69 0.24 -8.30 1.41
N TYR A 70 0.93 -7.49 0.61
CA TYR A 70 0.92 -7.60 -0.85
C TYR A 70 2.34 -7.62 -1.40
N LYS A 71 2.60 -8.46 -2.39
CA LYS A 71 3.86 -8.51 -3.11
C LYS A 71 3.61 -8.71 -4.60
N GLU A 72 4.24 -7.89 -5.43
CA GLU A 72 4.24 -8.09 -6.88
C GLU A 72 5.60 -7.80 -7.50
N THR A 73 5.90 -8.48 -8.60
CA THR A 73 6.99 -8.13 -9.52
C THR A 73 6.37 -7.60 -10.80
N GLY A 74 6.64 -6.34 -11.14
CA GLY A 74 6.09 -5.65 -12.32
C GLY A 74 7.16 -5.18 -13.29
N TYR A 75 6.73 -4.70 -14.45
CA TYR A 75 7.62 -4.14 -15.47
C TYR A 75 7.08 -2.83 -16.05
N PHE A 76 7.95 -1.84 -16.19
CA PHE A 76 7.72 -0.64 -16.98
C PHE A 76 8.60 -0.69 -18.24
N SER A 77 8.01 -0.43 -19.40
CA SER A 77 8.76 -0.33 -20.65
C SER A 77 9.22 1.09 -20.91
N GLY A 78 10.50 1.27 -21.27
CA GLY A 78 11.06 2.57 -21.60
C GLY A 78 10.39 3.22 -22.82
N GLY A 79 9.88 2.41 -23.76
CA GLY A 79 9.20 2.91 -24.96
C GLY A 79 7.81 3.50 -24.71
N THR A 80 7.22 3.32 -23.52
CA THR A 80 5.86 3.81 -23.22
C THR A 80 5.78 4.31 -21.78
N PRO A 81 5.80 5.65 -21.56
CA PRO A 81 5.65 6.22 -20.24
C PRO A 81 4.39 5.70 -19.54
N SER A 82 4.58 5.13 -18.36
CA SER A 82 3.53 4.48 -17.59
C SER A 82 3.79 4.63 -16.11
N ALA A 83 2.74 4.44 -15.30
CA ALA A 83 2.79 4.47 -13.85
C ALA A 83 1.79 3.45 -13.31
N THR A 84 2.11 2.86 -12.17
CA THR A 84 1.25 1.91 -11.46
C THR A 84 0.69 2.60 -10.22
N GLY A 85 -0.62 2.51 -10.01
CA GLY A 85 -1.28 2.94 -8.78
C GLY A 85 -1.89 1.74 -8.07
N LEU A 86 -1.49 1.51 -6.82
CA LEU A 86 -2.00 0.43 -5.97
C LEU A 86 -2.80 1.04 -4.82
N LYS A 87 -4.06 0.63 -4.64
CA LYS A 87 -4.92 1.08 -3.56
C LYS A 87 -5.12 -0.02 -2.52
N PHE A 88 -4.90 0.29 -1.26
CA PHE A 88 -5.11 -0.63 -0.15
C PHE A 88 -5.62 0.12 1.09
N SER A 89 -6.32 -0.55 1.99
CA SER A 89 -6.79 0.07 3.23
C SER A 89 -5.75 -0.06 4.33
N ALA A 90 -5.66 0.94 5.20
CA ALA A 90 -4.84 0.88 6.41
C ALA A 90 -5.60 1.48 7.60
N THR A 91 -5.28 0.99 8.80
CA THR A 91 -5.98 1.33 10.04
C THR A 91 -5.05 2.12 10.94
N ARG A 92 -5.58 3.16 11.58
CA ARG A 92 -4.86 3.94 12.57
C ARG A 92 -4.22 3.04 13.63
N GLY A 93 -2.93 3.27 13.88
CA GLY A 93 -2.12 2.44 14.77
C GLY A 93 -1.25 1.41 14.06
N GLU A 94 -1.52 1.12 12.78
CA GLU A 94 -0.56 0.40 11.94
C GLU A 94 0.64 1.30 11.59
N LYS A 95 1.79 0.67 11.34
CA LYS A 95 2.93 1.25 10.64
C LYS A 95 3.11 0.53 9.31
N LEU A 96 2.84 1.22 8.21
CA LEU A 96 3.08 0.72 6.85
C LEU A 96 4.57 0.57 6.63
N ARG A 97 4.97 -0.56 6.05
CA ARG A 97 6.31 -0.84 5.55
C ARG A 97 6.21 -1.22 4.08
N ILE A 98 6.78 -0.37 3.24
CA ILE A 98 6.70 -0.51 1.79
C ILE A 98 8.13 -0.62 1.26
N PHE A 99 8.53 -1.81 0.86
CA PHE A 99 9.86 -2.10 0.34
C PHE A 99 9.81 -2.18 -1.18
N ILE A 100 10.83 -1.63 -1.83
CA ILE A 100 10.96 -1.66 -3.29
C ILE A 100 12.38 -2.08 -3.68
N SER A 101 12.46 -2.93 -4.69
CA SER A 101 13.69 -3.20 -5.43
C SER A 101 13.44 -3.05 -6.92
N LYS A 102 14.48 -2.77 -7.71
CA LYS A 102 14.39 -2.68 -9.17
C LYS A 102 15.61 -3.25 -9.90
N LYS A 103 15.43 -3.60 -11.17
CA LYS A 103 16.48 -3.95 -12.13
C LYS A 103 16.36 -3.07 -13.39
N PRO A 104 17.49 -2.52 -13.89
CA PRO A 104 18.81 -2.48 -13.25
C PRO A 104 18.75 -1.72 -11.91
N SER A 105 19.62 -2.10 -10.95
CA SER A 105 19.63 -1.51 -9.61
C SER A 105 20.08 -0.04 -9.61
N THR A 106 20.87 0.37 -10.60
CA THR A 106 21.42 1.72 -10.76
C THR A 106 20.95 2.36 -12.10
N GLY A 107 21.46 3.54 -12.44
CA GLY A 107 21.19 4.22 -13.72
C GLY A 107 20.04 5.22 -13.71
N PHE A 108 18.92 4.87 -13.07
CA PHE A 108 17.74 5.74 -12.97
C PHE A 108 17.00 5.57 -11.65
N LYS A 109 16.01 6.42 -11.37
CA LYS A 109 15.11 6.31 -10.21
C LYS A 109 13.74 5.75 -10.56
N LEU A 110 13.19 4.95 -9.65
CA LEU A 110 11.77 4.66 -9.57
C LEU A 110 11.20 5.42 -8.37
N TYR A 111 10.22 6.29 -8.62
CA TYR A 111 9.61 7.14 -7.62
C TYR A 111 8.42 6.45 -6.97
N LEU A 112 8.31 6.59 -5.65
CA LEU A 112 7.22 6.09 -4.84
C LEU A 112 6.60 7.26 -4.09
N ASP A 113 5.30 7.40 -4.23
CA ASP A 113 4.52 8.40 -3.52
C ASP A 113 3.31 7.71 -2.89
N LEU A 114 3.03 8.04 -1.64
CA LEU A 114 1.95 7.46 -0.86
C LEU A 114 0.97 8.57 -0.50
N TRP A 115 -0.28 8.42 -0.93
CA TRP A 115 -1.37 9.30 -0.58
C TRP A 115 -2.35 8.60 0.35
N HIS A 116 -2.89 9.37 1.30
CA HIS A 116 -4.05 9.01 2.09
C HIS A 116 -5.31 9.60 1.45
N GLN A 117 -6.32 8.77 1.22
CA GLN A 117 -7.64 9.18 0.76
C GLN A 117 -8.65 8.90 1.87
N ASP A 118 -9.19 9.98 2.43
CA ASP A 118 -10.30 9.91 3.38
C ASP A 118 -11.54 9.36 2.67
N THR A 119 -12.07 8.25 3.17
CA THR A 119 -13.26 7.61 2.60
C THR A 119 -14.57 8.23 3.06
N THR A 120 -14.52 9.13 4.05
CA THR A 120 -15.68 9.80 4.65
C THR A 120 -15.96 11.17 4.04
N ARG A 121 -15.04 11.69 3.23
CA ARG A 121 -15.13 13.01 2.59
C ARG A 121 -14.77 12.92 1.12
N ILE A 122 -15.50 13.66 0.28
CA ILE A 122 -15.08 13.88 -1.11
C ILE A 122 -13.93 14.88 -1.09
N SER A 123 -12.73 14.38 -0.90
CA SER A 123 -11.50 15.17 -0.89
C SER A 123 -10.44 14.54 -1.79
N SER A 124 -9.62 15.38 -2.42
CA SER A 124 -8.42 14.92 -3.12
C SER A 124 -7.50 14.16 -2.16
N PRO A 125 -6.84 13.08 -2.60
CA PRO A 125 -5.87 12.37 -1.78
C PRO A 125 -4.75 13.29 -1.28
N GLU A 126 -4.41 13.17 0.01
CA GLU A 126 -3.35 13.93 0.68
C GLU A 126 -2.04 13.14 0.58
N LEU A 127 -0.97 13.75 0.06
CA LEU A 127 0.35 13.11 0.02
C LEU A 127 0.94 13.02 1.43
N VAL A 128 1.24 11.81 1.89
CA VAL A 128 1.68 11.55 3.28
C VAL A 128 3.10 11.01 3.38
N ALA A 129 3.63 10.40 2.33
CA ALA A 129 5.02 9.99 2.25
C ALA A 129 5.50 9.92 0.80
N SER A 130 6.80 10.07 0.58
CA SER A 130 7.42 9.85 -0.73
C SER A 130 8.86 9.40 -0.56
N THR A 131 9.35 8.65 -1.53
CA THR A 131 10.75 8.23 -1.66
C THR A 131 11.08 7.95 -3.13
N ASP A 132 12.33 7.63 -3.40
CA ASP A 132 12.73 6.94 -4.62
C ASP A 132 13.55 5.70 -4.26
N THR A 133 14.05 4.97 -5.25
CA THR A 133 14.86 3.75 -5.03
C THR A 133 16.22 3.98 -4.35
N THR A 134 16.58 5.19 -3.92
CA THR A 134 17.66 5.45 -2.95
C THR A 134 17.19 5.32 -1.51
N GLY A 135 15.94 5.66 -1.23
CA GLY A 135 15.30 5.39 0.04
C GLY A 135 14.72 3.98 0.01
N LEU A 136 15.43 3.05 0.64
CA LEU A 136 15.19 1.61 0.63
C LEU A 136 13.74 1.17 0.93
N ALA A 137 12.95 2.00 1.63
CA ALA A 137 11.55 1.76 1.96
C ALA A 137 10.79 3.06 2.31
N ILE A 138 9.46 3.01 2.21
CA ILE A 138 8.58 3.95 2.95
C ILE A 138 8.18 3.26 4.27
N GLU A 139 8.49 3.92 5.39
CA GLU A 139 7.90 3.62 6.69
C GLU A 139 6.94 4.74 7.09
N HIS A 140 5.65 4.44 7.24
CA HIS A 140 4.64 5.45 7.55
C HIS A 140 3.70 4.96 8.65
N GLU A 141 3.69 5.66 9.79
CA GLU A 141 2.69 5.43 10.82
C GLU A 141 1.32 5.97 10.37
N VAL A 142 0.31 5.11 10.44
CA VAL A 142 -1.05 5.42 10.03
C VAL A 142 -1.71 6.21 11.15
N GLU A 143 -1.84 7.52 10.94
CA GLU A 143 -2.53 8.42 11.88
C GLU A 143 -4.04 8.49 11.61
N LYS A 144 -4.46 8.21 10.37
CA LYS A 144 -5.85 8.24 9.92
C LYS A 144 -6.19 6.91 9.23
N SER A 145 -7.21 6.22 9.70
CA SER A 145 -7.73 5.03 9.01
C SER A 145 -8.35 5.44 7.69
N GLY A 146 -8.15 4.65 6.64
CA GLY A 146 -8.72 4.95 5.33
C GLY A 146 -8.05 4.18 4.21
N ASN A 147 -8.27 4.66 2.99
CA ASN A 147 -7.60 4.13 1.82
C ASN A 147 -6.27 4.85 1.61
N TYR A 148 -5.28 4.09 1.19
CA TYR A 148 -3.98 4.57 0.79
C TYR A 148 -3.73 4.20 -0.66
N ILE A 149 -3.12 5.11 -1.40
CA ILE A 149 -2.76 4.93 -2.80
C ILE A 149 -1.25 5.04 -2.89
N LEU A 150 -0.59 4.02 -3.43
CA LEU A 150 0.84 4.01 -3.73
C LEU A 150 1.02 4.14 -5.25
N ARG A 151 1.67 5.22 -5.70
CA ARG A 151 2.12 5.36 -7.09
C ARG A 151 3.56 4.89 -7.21
N LEU A 152 3.83 4.12 -8.25
CA LEU A 152 5.16 3.80 -8.73
C LEU A 152 5.32 4.36 -10.13
N GLN A 153 6.39 5.11 -10.38
CA GLN A 153 6.68 5.66 -11.71
C GLN A 153 8.19 5.83 -11.95
N PRO A 154 8.75 5.23 -13.02
CA PRO A 154 10.15 5.43 -13.36
C PRO A 154 10.38 6.79 -14.04
N GLU A 155 11.65 7.18 -14.13
CA GLU A 155 12.08 8.22 -15.06
C GLU A 155 11.69 7.90 -16.52
N LEU A 156 11.64 8.92 -17.38
CA LEU A 156 11.35 8.75 -18.80
C LEU A 156 12.37 7.83 -19.49
N LEU A 157 11.88 7.04 -20.44
CA LEU A 157 12.69 6.18 -21.32
C LEU A 157 13.46 5.06 -20.57
N GLN A 158 12.95 4.59 -19.44
CA GLN A 158 13.58 3.54 -18.65
C GLN A 158 12.79 2.23 -18.69
N ASP A 159 13.46 1.16 -19.08
CA ASP A 159 13.01 -0.21 -18.81
C ASP A 159 13.29 -0.56 -17.35
N CYS A 160 12.27 -1.04 -16.63
CA CYS A 160 12.35 -1.26 -15.19
C CYS A 160 11.54 -2.48 -14.78
N GLU A 161 12.21 -3.57 -14.42
CA GLU A 161 11.60 -4.61 -13.60
C GLU A 161 11.66 -4.16 -12.14
N TYR A 162 10.56 -4.26 -11.41
CA TYR A 162 10.51 -3.90 -10.00
C TYR A 162 9.86 -4.99 -9.17
N THR A 163 10.24 -5.12 -7.91
CA THR A 163 9.49 -5.91 -6.92
C THR A 163 9.13 -5.03 -5.75
N ILE A 164 7.83 -4.91 -5.48
CA ILE A 164 7.25 -4.13 -4.39
C ILE A 164 6.63 -5.07 -3.35
N GLU A 165 6.84 -4.76 -2.08
CA GLU A 165 6.18 -5.41 -0.96
C GLU A 165 5.51 -4.35 -0.08
N ILE A 166 4.23 -4.53 0.22
CA ILE A 166 3.41 -3.65 1.05
C ILE A 166 2.93 -4.47 2.25
N SER A 167 3.43 -4.13 3.44
CA SER A 167 3.02 -4.77 4.68
C SER A 167 2.66 -3.72 5.73
N ALA A 168 2.11 -4.18 6.85
CA ALA A 168 1.85 -3.37 8.02
C ALA A 168 2.24 -4.13 9.27
N VAL A 169 2.81 -3.39 10.22
CA VAL A 169 3.15 -3.88 11.56
C VAL A 169 2.52 -2.99 12.60
N ALA A 170 2.54 -3.40 13.87
CA ALA A 170 2.20 -2.54 15.00
C ALA A 170 3.09 -1.27 15.04
N SER A 171 2.49 -0.11 15.31
CA SER A 171 3.25 1.14 15.54
C SER A 171 3.86 1.24 16.94
N LEU A 172 3.33 0.50 17.90
CA LEU A 172 3.84 0.43 19.28
C LEU A 172 4.51 -0.92 19.54
N ALA A 173 5.44 -0.92 20.48
CA ALA A 173 6.00 -2.16 21.01
C ALA A 173 4.93 -2.94 21.79
N TYR A 174 5.07 -4.27 21.83
CA TYR A 174 4.18 -5.12 22.61
C TYR A 174 4.28 -4.76 24.11
N PRO A 175 3.17 -4.50 24.83
CA PRO A 175 3.19 -3.84 26.14
C PRO A 175 3.53 -4.76 27.32
N ILE A 176 4.01 -5.98 27.06
CA ILE A 176 4.51 -6.91 28.09
C ILE A 176 5.82 -7.57 27.65
N ARG A 177 6.68 -7.89 28.62
CA ARG A 177 7.87 -8.74 28.38
C ARG A 177 7.50 -10.22 28.53
N ALA A 178 6.84 -10.79 27.51
CA ALA A 178 6.53 -12.22 27.44
C ALA A 178 7.24 -12.90 26.25
N SER A 179 7.56 -14.18 26.40
CA SER A 179 8.26 -14.96 25.38
C SER A 179 7.30 -15.47 24.29
N GLY A 180 7.45 -14.94 23.07
CA GLY A 180 7.29 -15.70 21.83
C GLY A 180 5.89 -16.03 21.30
N LYS A 181 4.79 -15.53 21.89
CA LYS A 181 3.43 -15.72 21.35
C LYS A 181 2.56 -14.47 21.51
N ASN A 182 1.55 -14.34 20.64
CA ASN A 182 0.46 -13.39 20.86
C ASN A 182 -0.38 -13.86 22.05
N HIS A 183 -0.50 -13.00 23.06
CA HIS A 183 -1.24 -13.24 24.30
C HIS A 183 -2.55 -12.45 24.37
N ILE A 184 -2.95 -11.77 23.29
CA ILE A 184 -4.23 -11.06 23.20
C ILE A 184 -5.33 -12.11 23.05
N GLN A 185 -6.28 -12.14 23.99
CA GLN A 185 -7.39 -13.10 23.98
C GLN A 185 -8.77 -12.45 24.13
N SER A 186 -8.85 -11.18 24.55
CA SER A 186 -10.07 -10.38 24.50
C SER A 186 -9.84 -9.13 23.67
N TYR A 187 -10.66 -8.95 22.65
CA TYR A 187 -10.54 -7.87 21.69
C TYR A 187 -11.49 -6.71 21.97
N TRP A 188 -11.23 -5.60 21.30
CA TRP A 188 -12.09 -4.41 21.29
C TRP A 188 -13.54 -4.76 20.98
N GLY A 189 -14.48 -4.11 21.67
CA GLY A 189 -15.91 -4.26 21.43
C GLY A 189 -16.54 -5.52 22.00
N ALA A 190 -15.77 -6.43 22.60
CA ALA A 190 -16.30 -7.61 23.29
C ALA A 190 -17.26 -7.21 24.43
N ASP A 191 -18.31 -7.99 24.62
CA ASP A 191 -19.29 -7.74 25.69
C ASP A 191 -18.65 -7.85 27.07
N ARG A 192 -18.97 -6.89 27.94
CA ARG A 192 -18.56 -6.84 29.34
C ARG A 192 -19.78 -6.67 30.21
N ASP A 193 -19.67 -7.15 31.45
CA ASP A 193 -20.69 -6.95 32.47
C ASP A 193 -22.07 -7.44 31.97
N ALA A 194 -22.11 -8.66 31.40
CA ALA A 194 -23.29 -9.28 30.77
C ALA A 194 -23.93 -8.45 29.63
N GLY A 195 -23.13 -7.70 28.88
CA GLY A 195 -23.58 -6.90 27.73
C GLY A 195 -23.91 -5.44 28.09
N ALA A 196 -23.76 -5.04 29.36
CA ALA A 196 -23.99 -3.67 29.80
C ALA A 196 -22.90 -2.69 29.33
N ARG A 197 -21.72 -3.19 28.97
CA ARG A 197 -20.58 -2.38 28.52
C ARG A 197 -19.83 -3.06 27.39
N ARG A 198 -19.20 -2.28 26.51
CA ARG A 198 -18.26 -2.79 25.50
C ARG A 198 -16.83 -2.66 25.97
N HIS A 199 -16.00 -3.62 25.61
CA HIS A 199 -14.58 -3.62 25.95
C HIS A 199 -13.82 -2.54 25.17
N GLU A 200 -13.35 -1.50 25.87
CA GLU A 200 -12.61 -0.37 25.30
C GLU A 200 -11.09 -0.57 25.30
N GLY A 201 -10.64 -1.79 25.01
CA GLY A 201 -9.23 -2.14 25.00
C GLY A 201 -8.96 -3.52 24.42
N VAL A 202 -7.75 -4.03 24.67
CA VAL A 202 -7.38 -5.44 24.50
C VAL A 202 -6.87 -6.00 25.82
N ASP A 203 -7.23 -7.24 26.12
CA ASP A 203 -6.68 -7.93 27.29
C ASP A 203 -5.59 -8.91 26.86
N ILE A 204 -4.43 -8.75 27.49
CA ILE A 204 -3.21 -9.50 27.21
C ILE A 204 -2.91 -10.38 28.42
N PHE A 205 -3.08 -11.69 28.27
CA PHE A 205 -2.99 -12.65 29.36
C PHE A 205 -1.56 -13.17 29.55
N ALA A 206 -1.04 -13.04 30.76
CA ALA A 206 0.23 -13.65 31.14
C ALA A 206 0.24 -13.99 32.64
N SER A 207 1.33 -14.58 33.12
CA SER A 207 1.45 -14.90 34.54
C SER A 207 1.42 -13.63 35.40
N ARG A 208 0.86 -13.71 36.62
CA ARG A 208 0.94 -12.61 37.59
C ARG A 208 2.40 -12.18 37.75
N ARG A 209 2.62 -10.88 37.87
CA ARG A 209 3.93 -10.21 37.94
C ARG A 209 4.77 -10.26 36.67
N THR A 210 4.21 -10.66 35.53
CA THR A 210 4.85 -10.40 34.23
C THR A 210 5.11 -8.89 34.09
N PRO A 211 6.33 -8.46 33.70
CA PRO A 211 6.61 -7.04 33.52
C PRO A 211 5.74 -6.42 32.43
N VAL A 212 4.99 -5.39 32.81
CA VAL A 212 4.24 -4.51 31.90
C VAL A 212 5.14 -3.35 31.54
N VAL A 213 5.33 -3.11 30.24
CA VAL A 213 6.33 -2.17 29.73
C VAL A 213 5.73 -1.05 28.91
N ALA A 214 6.46 0.07 28.84
CA ALA A 214 6.11 1.20 27.98
C ALA A 214 6.14 0.78 26.50
N ALA A 215 5.00 0.90 25.83
CA ALA A 215 4.85 0.54 24.42
C ALA A 215 5.50 1.56 23.45
N ALA A 216 5.89 2.73 23.94
CA ALA A 216 6.60 3.76 23.19
C ALA A 216 7.40 4.68 24.12
N ASP A 217 8.29 5.48 23.55
CA ASP A 217 8.94 6.59 24.25
C ASP A 217 7.89 7.65 24.64
N GLY A 218 7.98 8.16 25.87
CA GLY A 218 6.97 9.09 26.34
C GLY A 218 7.12 9.53 27.78
N ARG A 219 6.01 10.02 28.34
CA ARG A 219 5.92 10.47 29.73
C ARG A 219 4.71 9.87 30.41
N VAL A 220 4.89 9.35 31.62
CA VAL A 220 3.82 8.94 32.51
C VAL A 220 2.99 10.17 32.90
N THR A 221 1.71 10.15 32.57
CA THR A 221 0.78 11.26 32.82
C THR A 221 -0.01 11.08 34.10
N ARG A 222 -0.22 9.83 34.55
CA ARG A 222 -0.94 9.51 35.78
C ARG A 222 -0.64 8.10 36.27
N VAL A 223 -0.49 7.94 37.58
CA VAL A 223 -0.37 6.69 38.31
C VAL A 223 -1.39 6.75 39.45
N ASN A 224 -2.42 5.92 39.39
CA ASN A 224 -3.50 5.96 40.38
C ASN A 224 -4.16 4.60 40.59
N GLU A 225 -5.06 4.51 41.57
CA GLU A 225 -5.90 3.36 41.81
C GLU A 225 -7.37 3.76 41.67
N ASN A 226 -8.19 2.91 41.02
CA ASN A 226 -9.63 3.14 40.88
C ASN A 226 -10.41 1.82 40.87
N ASN A 227 -11.74 1.89 41.05
CA ASN A 227 -12.58 0.69 41.19
C ASN A 227 -12.58 -0.22 39.96
N LEU A 228 -12.53 0.35 38.75
CA LEU A 228 -12.60 -0.42 37.50
C LEU A 228 -11.24 -1.02 37.15
N GLY A 229 -10.25 -0.18 36.87
CA GLY A 229 -8.91 -0.60 36.46
C GLY A 229 -8.03 -1.12 37.60
N GLY A 230 -8.43 -0.94 38.86
CA GLY A 230 -7.55 -1.22 40.00
C GLY A 230 -6.35 -0.28 39.97
N LYS A 231 -5.14 -0.82 40.10
CA LYS A 231 -3.90 -0.05 39.94
C LYS A 231 -3.60 0.17 38.47
N VAL A 232 -3.44 1.43 38.06
CA VAL A 232 -3.32 1.82 36.66
C VAL A 232 -2.16 2.77 36.39
N VAL A 233 -1.61 2.71 35.18
CA VAL A 233 -0.64 3.68 34.69
C VAL A 233 -1.17 4.26 33.38
N TRP A 234 -1.10 5.58 33.24
CA TRP A 234 -1.32 6.30 32.01
C TRP A 234 -0.02 6.90 31.53
N MET A 235 0.27 6.79 30.24
CA MET A 235 1.40 7.50 29.63
C MET A 235 1.05 8.07 28.27
N ARG A 236 1.67 9.20 27.92
CA ARG A 236 1.54 9.83 26.62
C ARG A 236 2.81 9.61 25.81
N PRO A 237 2.73 8.94 24.65
CA PRO A 237 3.85 8.84 23.73
C PRO A 237 4.26 10.21 23.17
N GLU A 238 5.55 10.38 22.87
CA GLU A 238 6.06 11.63 22.30
C GLU A 238 5.43 11.93 20.93
N ASN A 239 5.03 13.18 20.71
CA ASN A 239 4.43 13.66 19.46
C ASN A 239 3.14 12.93 19.03
N LYS A 240 2.45 12.26 19.95
CA LYS A 240 1.16 11.61 19.67
C LYS A 240 0.00 12.35 20.32
N ASP A 241 -1.16 12.24 19.67
CA ASP A 241 -2.43 12.83 20.09
C ASP A 241 -3.23 11.90 21.03
N TYR A 242 -2.75 10.69 21.30
CA TYR A 242 -3.36 9.70 22.19
C TYR A 242 -2.55 9.44 23.47
N THR A 243 -3.19 8.81 24.45
CA THR A 243 -2.60 8.33 25.71
C THR A 243 -2.83 6.82 25.81
N LEU A 244 -1.85 6.12 26.37
CA LEU A 244 -1.88 4.68 26.61
C LEU A 244 -2.30 4.42 28.06
N TYR A 245 -3.18 3.45 28.24
CA TYR A 245 -3.72 3.04 29.52
C TYR A 245 -3.34 1.59 29.82
N TYR A 246 -2.80 1.36 31.02
CA TYR A 246 -2.36 0.07 31.51
C TYR A 246 -3.09 -0.21 32.82
N ALA A 247 -3.94 -1.23 32.86
CA ALA A 247 -4.79 -1.53 34.01
C ALA A 247 -4.53 -2.92 34.62
N HIS A 248 -5.18 -3.15 35.76
CA HIS A 248 -5.16 -4.40 36.53
C HIS A 248 -3.79 -4.77 37.10
N LEU A 249 -2.92 -3.78 37.35
CA LEU A 249 -1.56 -4.02 37.82
C LEU A 249 -1.52 -4.55 39.27
N ASP A 250 -0.60 -5.49 39.55
CA ASP A 250 -0.27 -5.92 40.92
C ASP A 250 0.52 -4.82 41.65
N THR A 251 1.46 -4.20 40.93
CA THR A 251 2.36 -3.15 41.43
C THR A 251 2.62 -2.10 40.34
N GLN A 252 2.64 -0.82 40.72
CA GLN A 252 3.10 0.29 39.86
C GLN A 252 4.55 0.63 40.23
N LEU A 253 5.43 0.73 39.23
CA LEU A 253 6.87 0.95 39.43
C LEU A 253 7.36 2.32 38.93
N VAL A 254 6.42 3.17 38.52
CA VAL A 254 6.67 4.51 37.99
C VAL A 254 5.85 5.55 38.75
N LYS A 255 6.19 6.83 38.55
CA LYS A 255 5.49 7.97 39.15
C LYS A 255 5.05 8.99 38.11
N ASP A 256 4.11 9.85 38.49
CA ASP A 256 3.63 10.96 37.66
C ASP A 256 4.77 11.82 37.13
N GLY A 257 4.69 12.17 35.85
CA GLY A 257 5.68 12.99 35.18
C GLY A 257 6.97 12.27 34.79
N GLN A 258 7.17 11.00 35.15
CA GLN A 258 8.37 10.23 34.78
C GLN A 258 8.49 10.08 33.26
N LYS A 259 9.68 10.37 32.70
CA LYS A 259 10.00 10.01 31.31
C LYS A 259 10.33 8.52 31.25
N VAL A 260 9.84 7.85 30.22
CA VAL A 260 10.07 6.42 29.98
C VAL A 260 10.46 6.20 28.53
N LYS A 261 11.29 5.19 28.31
CA LYS A 261 11.67 4.67 27.01
C LYS A 261 10.90 3.41 26.70
N THR A 262 10.73 3.14 25.41
CA THR A 262 10.12 1.91 24.92
C THR A 262 10.78 0.70 25.58
N GLY A 263 9.98 -0.16 26.23
CA GLY A 263 10.45 -1.34 26.96
C GLY A 263 10.77 -1.12 28.44
N ASP A 264 10.76 0.11 28.96
CA ASP A 264 10.89 0.38 30.41
C ASP A 264 9.72 -0.24 31.17
N THR A 265 9.97 -0.83 32.33
CA THR A 265 8.90 -1.46 33.13
C THR A 265 8.08 -0.40 33.86
N LEU A 266 6.78 -0.34 33.54
CA LEU A 266 5.81 0.55 34.18
C LEU A 266 5.23 -0.05 35.46
N GLY A 267 5.11 -1.38 35.50
CA GLY A 267 4.50 -2.10 36.59
C GLY A 267 4.54 -3.60 36.38
N LEU A 268 3.93 -4.32 37.31
CA LEU A 268 3.84 -5.77 37.30
C LEU A 268 2.38 -6.18 37.10
N MET A 269 2.13 -7.11 36.18
CA MET A 269 0.77 -7.59 35.85
C MET A 269 0.07 -8.19 37.07
N GLY A 270 -1.21 -7.91 37.24
CA GLY A 270 -2.04 -8.46 38.30
C GLY A 270 -3.45 -8.78 37.82
N ASN A 271 -4.41 -8.61 38.72
CA ASN A 271 -5.83 -8.65 38.42
C ASN A 271 -6.62 -7.70 39.34
N THR A 272 -6.03 -6.56 39.72
CA THR A 272 -6.69 -5.61 40.64
C THR A 272 -7.90 -4.92 40.00
N GLY A 273 -8.78 -4.31 40.81
CA GLY A 273 -9.99 -3.66 40.31
C GLY A 273 -11.10 -4.68 40.04
N ASN A 274 -11.87 -4.47 38.98
CA ASN A 274 -12.96 -5.38 38.62
C ASN A 274 -12.48 -6.73 38.05
N ALA A 275 -11.19 -6.85 37.68
CA ALA A 275 -10.58 -8.09 37.20
C ALA A 275 -10.27 -9.12 38.30
N ARG A 276 -10.56 -8.83 39.58
CA ARG A 276 -10.12 -9.64 40.73
C ARG A 276 -10.54 -11.11 40.69
N THR A 277 -11.64 -11.42 40.02
CA THR A 277 -12.19 -12.78 39.86
C THR A 277 -11.77 -13.46 38.55
N THR A 278 -10.92 -12.81 37.74
CA THR A 278 -10.45 -13.31 36.45
C THR A 278 -8.96 -13.71 36.52
N PRO A 279 -8.46 -14.53 35.57
CA PRO A 279 -7.02 -14.77 35.43
C PRO A 279 -6.23 -13.47 35.26
N PRO A 280 -4.98 -13.39 35.76
CA PRO A 280 -4.13 -12.22 35.56
C PRO A 280 -3.98 -11.83 34.09
N HIS A 281 -4.14 -10.54 33.83
CA HIS A 281 -4.01 -9.96 32.49
C HIS A 281 -3.70 -8.47 32.57
N LEU A 282 -3.15 -7.93 31.49
CA LEU A 282 -3.07 -6.49 31.27
C LEU A 282 -4.27 -6.07 30.41
N HIS A 283 -5.11 -5.18 30.93
CA HIS A 283 -5.99 -4.40 30.08
C HIS A 283 -5.19 -3.23 29.49
N PHE A 284 -5.07 -3.19 28.17
CA PHE A 284 -4.36 -2.15 27.43
C PHE A 284 -5.34 -1.34 26.58
N GLY A 285 -5.35 -0.03 26.74
CA GLY A 285 -6.25 0.88 26.02
C GLY A 285 -5.50 2.04 25.37
N VAL A 286 -6.07 2.56 24.28
CA VAL A 286 -5.59 3.76 23.57
C VAL A 286 -6.70 4.80 23.58
N TYR A 287 -6.41 5.98 24.14
CA TYR A 287 -7.39 7.04 24.37
C TYR A 287 -6.99 8.32 23.65
N THR A 288 -7.87 8.81 22.78
CA THR A 288 -7.75 10.11 22.10
C THR A 288 -8.62 11.17 22.78
N TYR A 289 -8.58 12.41 22.30
CA TYR A 289 -9.55 13.44 22.73
C TYR A 289 -11.01 13.03 22.41
N GLY A 290 -11.22 12.25 21.35
CA GLY A 290 -12.54 11.75 20.94
C GLY A 290 -13.00 10.48 21.66
N GLY A 291 -12.24 9.98 22.65
CA GLY A 291 -12.53 8.75 23.37
C GLY A 291 -11.57 7.60 23.05
N ALA A 292 -11.90 6.42 23.56
CA ALA A 292 -11.15 5.20 23.35
C ALA A 292 -11.21 4.76 21.87
N ILE A 293 -10.12 4.21 21.37
CA ILE A 293 -10.03 3.61 20.03
C ILE A 293 -9.46 2.19 20.14
N ASP A 294 -9.73 1.36 19.14
CA ASP A 294 -9.23 -0.01 19.09
C ASP A 294 -7.69 -0.03 19.20
N PRO A 295 -7.12 -0.62 20.25
CA PRO A 295 -5.68 -0.68 20.42
C PRO A 295 -5.04 -1.80 19.60
N LEU A 296 -5.80 -2.76 19.08
CA LEU A 296 -5.26 -3.94 18.40
C LEU A 296 -4.29 -3.55 17.26
N PRO A 297 -4.60 -2.62 16.34
CA PRO A 297 -3.68 -2.22 15.28
C PRO A 297 -2.36 -1.64 15.79
N PHE A 298 -2.36 -1.05 17.00
CA PHE A 298 -1.18 -0.44 17.60
C PHE A 298 -0.20 -1.45 18.17
N VAL A 299 -0.67 -2.60 18.65
CA VAL A 299 0.16 -3.57 19.41
C VAL A 299 0.11 -4.99 18.87
N ASN A 300 -0.61 -5.28 17.78
CA ASN A 300 -0.69 -6.63 17.25
C ASN A 300 0.70 -7.16 16.84
N PRO A 301 1.23 -8.21 17.50
CA PRO A 301 2.54 -8.76 17.18
C PRO A 301 2.48 -9.66 15.94
N ASP A 302 1.29 -10.11 15.54
CA ASP A 302 1.11 -10.98 14.39
C ASP A 302 0.96 -10.14 13.12
N TYR A 303 2.00 -10.12 12.30
CA TYR A 303 1.98 -9.52 10.97
C TYR A 303 2.20 -10.60 9.91
N PRO A 304 1.22 -10.87 9.05
CA PRO A 304 1.40 -11.82 7.97
C PRO A 304 2.43 -11.31 6.96
N VAL A 305 3.22 -12.22 6.41
CA VAL A 305 4.12 -11.96 5.29
C VAL A 305 3.33 -12.10 3.99
N ALA A 306 3.68 -11.32 2.97
CA ALA A 306 3.03 -11.44 1.67
C ALA A 306 3.31 -12.81 1.03
N ASP A 307 2.32 -13.35 0.32
CA ASP A 307 2.47 -14.61 -0.40
C ASP A 307 3.65 -14.57 -1.38
N GLU A 308 4.33 -15.70 -1.53
CA GLU A 308 5.36 -15.86 -2.56
C GLU A 308 4.77 -15.72 -3.96
N ILE A 309 5.53 -15.08 -4.86
CA ILE A 309 5.15 -14.96 -6.26
C ILE A 309 5.43 -16.29 -6.97
N LYS A 310 4.35 -17.01 -7.32
CA LYS A 310 4.38 -18.28 -8.05
C LYS A 310 4.04 -18.12 -9.54
N ALA A 311 3.40 -17.02 -9.91
CA ALA A 311 3.24 -16.59 -11.29
C ALA A 311 4.62 -16.32 -11.92
N ASN A 312 4.81 -16.76 -13.17
CA ASN A 312 6.11 -16.72 -13.82
C ASN A 312 6.51 -15.27 -14.13
N VAL A 313 7.47 -14.74 -13.37
CA VAL A 313 7.98 -13.37 -13.51
C VAL A 313 8.55 -13.11 -14.91
N SER A 314 9.07 -14.12 -15.61
CA SER A 314 9.58 -13.94 -16.97
C SER A 314 8.51 -13.63 -18.02
N GLU A 315 7.22 -13.75 -17.69
CA GLU A 315 6.11 -13.35 -18.57
C GLU A 315 5.65 -11.90 -18.32
N VAL A 316 6.18 -11.23 -17.29
CA VAL A 316 5.87 -9.84 -16.98
C VAL A 316 6.44 -8.93 -18.08
N GLY A 317 5.66 -7.92 -18.49
CA GLY A 317 5.96 -7.05 -19.62
C GLY A 317 5.64 -7.65 -20.99
N LYS A 318 5.21 -8.92 -21.05
CA LYS A 318 4.86 -9.61 -22.31
C LYS A 318 3.36 -9.65 -22.56
N ARG A 319 3.01 -10.02 -23.79
CA ARG A 319 1.64 -10.39 -24.16
C ARG A 319 1.42 -11.88 -23.95
N LEU A 320 0.31 -12.21 -23.31
CA LEU A 320 -0.22 -13.56 -23.20
C LEU A 320 -1.62 -13.60 -23.81
N ARG A 321 -2.22 -14.79 -23.84
CA ARG A 321 -3.64 -14.97 -24.10
C ARG A 321 -4.27 -15.91 -23.11
N THR A 322 -5.58 -15.84 -22.98
CA THR A 322 -6.34 -16.82 -22.19
C THR A 322 -6.34 -18.21 -22.84
N SER A 323 -6.27 -19.27 -22.03
CA SER A 323 -6.14 -20.65 -22.50
C SER A 323 -7.42 -21.47 -22.42
N ASP A 324 -8.28 -21.17 -21.44
CA ASP A 324 -9.50 -21.96 -21.17
C ASP A 324 -10.70 -21.42 -21.95
N LYS A 325 -11.78 -22.21 -22.06
CA LYS A 325 -13.03 -21.75 -22.70
C LYS A 325 -13.57 -20.48 -22.03
N THR A 326 -13.50 -20.43 -20.72
CA THR A 326 -13.94 -19.31 -19.89
C THR A 326 -12.89 -19.03 -18.81
N ASN A 327 -12.49 -17.77 -18.70
CA ASN A 327 -11.40 -17.34 -17.82
C ASN A 327 -11.89 -16.18 -16.98
N ILE A 328 -11.60 -16.19 -15.68
CA ILE A 328 -12.17 -15.21 -14.75
C ILE A 328 -11.18 -14.06 -14.54
N LEU A 329 -11.62 -12.83 -14.84
CA LEU A 329 -10.92 -11.61 -14.47
C LEU A 329 -11.45 -11.13 -13.11
N ARG A 330 -10.53 -10.90 -12.17
CA ARG A 330 -10.86 -10.51 -10.80
C ARG A 330 -10.38 -9.10 -10.48
N GLY A 331 -11.09 -8.42 -9.58
CA GLY A 331 -10.71 -7.09 -9.10
C GLY A 331 -9.58 -7.10 -8.06
N LEU A 332 -9.35 -8.25 -7.44
CA LEU A 332 -8.26 -8.53 -6.50
C LEU A 332 -7.66 -9.90 -6.84
N PRO A 333 -6.38 -10.16 -6.52
CA PRO A 333 -5.82 -11.50 -6.61
C PRO A 333 -6.54 -12.44 -5.62
N GLY A 334 -6.61 -13.74 -5.94
CA GLY A 334 -7.20 -14.76 -5.06
C GLY A 334 -8.50 -15.38 -5.59
N ALA A 335 -8.70 -16.68 -5.32
CA ALA A 335 -9.78 -17.47 -5.92
C ALA A 335 -11.18 -17.06 -5.44
N LYS A 336 -11.27 -16.46 -4.24
CA LYS A 336 -12.53 -15.99 -3.63
C LYS A 336 -12.82 -14.52 -3.91
N SER A 337 -11.91 -13.81 -4.56
CA SER A 337 -12.03 -12.38 -4.87
C SER A 337 -13.12 -12.12 -5.91
N ALA A 338 -13.79 -10.97 -5.82
CA ALA A 338 -14.88 -10.61 -6.72
C ALA A 338 -14.47 -10.70 -8.20
N GLN A 339 -15.32 -11.34 -8.99
CA GLN A 339 -15.22 -11.39 -10.45
C GLN A 339 -15.69 -10.06 -11.04
N ILE A 340 -14.89 -9.49 -11.93
CA ILE A 340 -15.19 -8.23 -12.64
C ILE A 340 -15.32 -8.44 -14.15
N GLY A 341 -15.08 -9.65 -14.63
CA GLY A 341 -15.23 -10.00 -16.03
C GLY A 341 -15.02 -11.49 -16.28
N GLN A 342 -15.53 -11.95 -17.42
CA GLN A 342 -15.28 -13.28 -17.95
C GLN A 342 -14.71 -13.12 -19.35
N LEU A 343 -13.58 -13.78 -19.60
CA LEU A 343 -12.83 -13.68 -20.84
C LEU A 343 -12.94 -15.01 -21.60
N PRO A 344 -13.36 -15.00 -22.87
CA PRO A 344 -13.30 -16.16 -23.74
C PRO A 344 -11.87 -16.68 -23.90
N LYS A 345 -11.71 -17.88 -24.44
CA LYS A 345 -10.42 -18.40 -24.91
C LYS A 345 -9.76 -17.43 -25.91
N ASN A 346 -8.44 -17.45 -26.00
CA ASN A 346 -7.63 -16.65 -26.92
C ASN A 346 -7.67 -15.13 -26.72
N THR A 347 -8.30 -14.63 -25.65
CA THR A 347 -8.36 -13.20 -25.34
C THR A 347 -6.95 -12.65 -25.10
N LEU A 348 -6.55 -11.60 -25.81
CA LEU A 348 -5.24 -10.96 -25.64
C LEU A 348 -5.12 -10.27 -24.26
N LEU A 349 -3.97 -10.46 -23.61
CA LEU A 349 -3.63 -9.88 -22.31
C LEU A 349 -2.26 -9.21 -22.40
N ASN A 350 -2.11 -8.00 -21.88
CA ASN A 350 -0.79 -7.45 -21.55
C ASN A 350 -0.51 -7.73 -20.07
N VAL A 351 0.62 -8.35 -19.74
CA VAL A 351 0.98 -8.70 -18.35
C VAL A 351 1.79 -7.56 -17.73
N ASP A 352 1.18 -6.85 -16.80
CA ASP A 352 1.83 -5.71 -16.13
C ASP A 352 2.66 -6.15 -14.91
N ALA A 353 2.19 -7.16 -14.17
CA ALA A 353 2.87 -7.71 -12.99
C ALA A 353 2.46 -9.15 -12.65
N ALA A 354 3.26 -9.82 -11.84
CA ALA A 354 3.01 -11.13 -11.25
C ALA A 354 2.88 -11.01 -9.72
N THR A 355 1.86 -11.64 -9.13
CA THR A 355 1.59 -11.66 -7.68
C THR A 355 0.94 -12.98 -7.28
N GLY A 356 1.46 -13.67 -6.25
CA GLY A 356 0.94 -14.98 -5.87
C GLY A 356 0.81 -15.93 -7.07
N GLU A 357 -0.36 -16.53 -7.27
CA GLU A 357 -0.72 -17.37 -8.44
C GLU A 357 -1.32 -16.58 -9.63
N TYR A 358 -1.28 -15.25 -9.59
CA TYR A 358 -2.00 -14.37 -10.51
C TYR A 358 -1.06 -13.45 -11.31
N PHE A 359 -1.49 -13.11 -12.51
CA PHE A 359 -0.98 -11.98 -13.26
C PHE A 359 -1.92 -10.80 -13.09
N ARG A 360 -1.37 -9.62 -12.81
CA ARG A 360 -2.05 -8.36 -13.03
C ARG A 360 -1.93 -8.01 -14.50
N VAL A 361 -3.05 -7.87 -15.18
CA VAL A 361 -3.13 -7.69 -16.63
C VAL A 361 -3.88 -6.43 -17.01
N ASN A 362 -3.55 -5.90 -18.17
CA ASN A 362 -4.27 -4.85 -18.86
C ASN A 362 -4.84 -5.39 -20.18
N LEU A 363 -6.16 -5.29 -20.33
CA LEU A 363 -6.87 -5.67 -21.54
C LEU A 363 -6.70 -4.60 -22.63
N PRO A 364 -6.91 -4.95 -23.91
CA PRO A 364 -6.83 -4.00 -25.03
C PRO A 364 -7.72 -2.75 -24.92
N ASN A 365 -8.81 -2.81 -24.16
CA ASN A 365 -9.70 -1.68 -23.87
C ASN A 365 -9.26 -0.84 -22.66
N GLY A 366 -8.11 -1.13 -22.05
CA GLY A 366 -7.61 -0.45 -20.85
C GLY A 366 -8.14 -1.01 -19.53
N GLN A 367 -9.04 -2.00 -19.54
CA GLN A 367 -9.54 -2.61 -18.30
C GLN A 367 -8.43 -3.42 -17.64
N LYS A 368 -8.16 -3.11 -16.37
CA LYS A 368 -7.16 -3.82 -15.55
C LYS A 368 -7.83 -4.83 -14.62
N GLY A 369 -7.12 -5.91 -14.30
CA GLY A 369 -7.56 -6.89 -13.32
C GLY A 369 -6.53 -7.99 -13.09
N PHE A 370 -6.93 -9.03 -12.37
CA PHE A 370 -6.10 -10.17 -12.06
C PHE A 370 -6.65 -11.44 -12.71
N ILE A 371 -5.77 -12.22 -13.33
CA ILE A 371 -6.10 -13.51 -13.93
C ILE A 371 -5.16 -14.58 -13.38
N ASN A 372 -5.67 -15.78 -13.10
CA ASN A 372 -4.85 -16.86 -12.60
C ASN A 372 -3.86 -17.30 -13.68
N ARG A 373 -2.59 -17.55 -13.30
CA ARG A 373 -1.54 -17.96 -14.24
C ARG A 373 -1.88 -19.21 -15.04
N GLY A 374 -2.63 -20.16 -14.44
CA GLY A 374 -3.04 -21.41 -15.08
C GLY A 374 -4.07 -21.23 -16.19
N SER A 375 -4.75 -20.09 -16.24
CA SER A 375 -5.72 -19.73 -17.29
C SER A 375 -5.08 -18.88 -18.41
N THR A 376 -3.75 -18.84 -18.47
CA THR A 376 -3.01 -18.07 -19.47
C THR A 376 -2.00 -18.93 -20.22
N GLY A 377 -1.74 -18.56 -21.47
CA GLY A 377 -0.72 -19.18 -22.31
C GLY A 377 0.02 -18.14 -23.14
N LYS A 378 1.22 -18.52 -23.60
CA LYS A 378 2.01 -17.70 -24.51
C LYS A 378 1.26 -17.47 -25.82
N ILE A 379 1.54 -16.32 -26.45
CA ILE A 379 1.08 -16.06 -27.80
C ILE A 379 1.78 -17.01 -28.77
N ALA A 380 0.98 -17.71 -29.55
CA ALA A 380 1.39 -18.58 -30.64
C ALA A 380 0.39 -18.44 -31.79
N ILE A 381 0.74 -18.91 -32.99
CA ILE A 381 -0.17 -18.88 -34.14
C ILE A 381 -1.47 -19.62 -33.78
N LEU A 382 -2.61 -18.95 -33.93
CA LEU A 382 -3.95 -19.56 -33.86
C LEU A 382 -4.32 -20.11 -35.22
N GLU A 383 -4.30 -19.23 -36.22
CA GLU A 383 -4.77 -19.53 -37.56
C GLU A 383 -4.02 -18.68 -38.57
N LYS A 384 -3.83 -19.22 -39.78
CA LYS A 384 -3.40 -18.45 -40.94
C LYS A 384 -4.63 -18.14 -41.77
N LEU A 385 -4.96 -16.87 -41.91
CA LEU A 385 -6.16 -16.40 -42.58
C LEU A 385 -5.80 -15.83 -43.96
N VAL A 386 -6.68 -16.03 -44.93
CA VAL A 386 -6.69 -15.30 -46.20
C VAL A 386 -7.93 -14.40 -46.21
N LEU A 387 -7.72 -13.10 -46.33
CA LEU A 387 -8.81 -12.14 -46.24
C LEU A 387 -9.75 -12.27 -47.45
N LYS A 388 -11.04 -12.46 -47.24
CA LYS A 388 -12.02 -12.57 -48.34
C LYS A 388 -12.33 -11.25 -49.03
N LYS A 389 -12.11 -10.14 -48.33
CA LYS A 389 -12.39 -8.76 -48.75
C LYS A 389 -11.39 -7.83 -48.09
N ASP A 390 -11.36 -6.59 -48.56
CA ASP A 390 -10.54 -5.56 -47.97
C ASP A 390 -10.89 -5.34 -46.49
N ARG A 391 -9.87 -5.23 -45.65
CA ARG A 391 -10.00 -4.96 -44.21
C ARG A 391 -9.03 -3.87 -43.78
N SER A 392 -9.43 -3.10 -42.79
CA SER A 392 -8.54 -2.15 -42.11
C SER A 392 -7.82 -2.85 -40.97
N LEU A 393 -6.50 -2.62 -40.88
CA LEU A 393 -5.68 -3.02 -39.74
C LEU A 393 -5.60 -1.86 -38.74
N TYR A 394 -6.32 -1.97 -37.64
CA TYR A 394 -6.46 -0.93 -36.61
C TYR A 394 -5.35 -1.01 -35.56
N THR A 395 -5.09 0.13 -34.90
CA THR A 395 -4.16 0.24 -33.76
C THR A 395 -4.72 -0.34 -32.46
N LEU A 396 -6.04 -0.28 -32.27
CA LEU A 396 -6.80 -0.80 -31.13
C LEU A 396 -8.01 -1.60 -31.65
N PRO A 397 -8.63 -2.48 -30.85
CA PRO A 397 -9.82 -3.24 -31.25
C PRO A 397 -11.08 -2.35 -31.20
N ASP A 398 -11.08 -1.31 -32.03
CA ASP A 398 -12.15 -0.33 -32.19
C ASP A 398 -12.15 0.17 -33.65
N THR A 399 -13.31 0.20 -34.29
CA THR A 399 -13.44 0.67 -35.68
C THR A 399 -13.16 2.17 -35.84
N LEU A 400 -13.20 2.94 -34.76
CA LEU A 400 -12.83 4.36 -34.72
C LEU A 400 -11.34 4.57 -34.48
N ALA A 401 -10.58 3.51 -34.18
CA ALA A 401 -9.15 3.63 -33.98
C ALA A 401 -8.41 3.96 -35.29
N PRO A 402 -7.24 4.62 -35.21
CA PRO A 402 -6.40 4.84 -36.39
C PRO A 402 -6.10 3.54 -37.14
N VAL A 403 -6.20 3.61 -38.46
CA VAL A 403 -5.86 2.50 -39.38
C VAL A 403 -4.36 2.56 -39.69
N LYS A 404 -3.62 1.52 -39.29
CA LYS A 404 -2.20 1.35 -39.61
C LYS A 404 -1.97 1.05 -41.08
N ARG A 405 -2.82 0.20 -41.65
CA ARG A 405 -2.71 -0.30 -43.03
C ARG A 405 -4.08 -0.78 -43.52
N ARG A 406 -4.36 -0.58 -44.81
CA ARG A 406 -5.47 -1.27 -45.48
C ARG A 406 -4.94 -2.54 -46.13
N LEU A 407 -5.59 -3.66 -45.85
CA LEU A 407 -5.21 -4.98 -46.32
C LEU A 407 -6.19 -5.40 -47.42
N PRO A 408 -5.72 -5.70 -48.64
CA PRO A 408 -6.60 -6.09 -49.73
C PRO A 408 -7.18 -7.49 -49.53
N GLY A 409 -8.31 -7.77 -50.17
CA GLY A 409 -8.80 -9.13 -50.37
C GLY A 409 -7.70 -10.01 -51.00
N GLY A 410 -7.55 -11.23 -50.49
CA GLY A 410 -6.48 -12.17 -50.84
C GLY A 410 -5.22 -12.04 -49.99
N ALA A 411 -5.07 -11.00 -49.16
CA ALA A 411 -3.91 -10.89 -48.28
C ALA A 411 -3.90 -12.00 -47.22
N SER A 412 -2.71 -12.54 -46.94
CA SER A 412 -2.51 -13.52 -45.86
C SER A 412 -2.11 -12.82 -44.56
N VAL A 413 -2.77 -13.19 -43.46
CA VAL A 413 -2.48 -12.70 -42.11
C VAL A 413 -2.43 -13.86 -41.12
N VAL A 414 -1.69 -13.67 -40.03
CA VAL A 414 -1.55 -14.66 -38.96
C VAL A 414 -2.33 -14.18 -37.75
N GLN A 415 -3.37 -14.92 -37.34
CA GLN A 415 -4.11 -14.63 -36.12
C GLN A 415 -3.33 -15.13 -34.90
N LEU A 416 -3.19 -14.26 -33.91
CA LEU A 416 -2.40 -14.51 -32.69
C LEU A 416 -3.27 -14.58 -31.43
N ALA A 417 -4.30 -13.75 -31.38
CA ALA A 417 -5.24 -13.63 -30.27
C ALA A 417 -6.55 -12.97 -30.74
N GLU A 418 -7.49 -12.84 -29.82
CA GLU A 418 -8.80 -12.26 -30.05
C GLU A 418 -9.09 -11.20 -28.98
N PHE A 419 -10.02 -10.29 -29.27
CA PHE A 419 -10.65 -9.45 -28.27
C PHE A 419 -12.01 -8.98 -28.79
N ARG A 420 -13.09 -9.46 -28.16
CA ARG A 420 -14.47 -9.20 -28.61
C ARG A 420 -14.62 -9.56 -30.10
N ASP A 421 -15.08 -8.62 -30.91
CA ASP A 421 -15.33 -8.78 -32.35
C ASP A 421 -14.09 -8.58 -33.22
N PHE A 422 -12.91 -8.47 -32.61
CA PHE A 422 -11.65 -8.24 -33.30
C PHE A 422 -10.67 -9.40 -33.14
N ASP A 423 -9.93 -9.64 -34.23
CA ASP A 423 -8.78 -10.53 -34.24
C ASP A 423 -7.50 -9.70 -34.16
N PHE A 424 -6.62 -10.09 -33.25
CA PHE A 424 -5.26 -9.57 -33.21
C PHE A 424 -4.40 -10.37 -34.18
N VAL A 425 -3.92 -9.70 -35.21
CA VAL A 425 -3.22 -10.35 -36.32
C VAL A 425 -1.84 -9.74 -36.54
N GLU A 426 -0.96 -10.55 -37.11
CA GLU A 426 0.34 -10.17 -37.63
C GLU A 426 0.35 -10.29 -39.16
N VAL A 427 0.88 -9.27 -39.81
CA VAL A 427 0.99 -9.18 -41.26
C VAL A 427 2.46 -9.21 -41.64
N GLN A 428 2.84 -10.18 -42.47
CA GLN A 428 4.19 -10.34 -43.03
C GLN A 428 5.32 -10.40 -41.97
N ASN A 429 5.04 -10.88 -40.76
CA ASN A 429 5.98 -10.90 -39.62
C ASN A 429 6.54 -9.53 -39.22
N GLU A 430 5.88 -8.44 -39.62
CA GLU A 430 6.35 -7.06 -39.38
C GLU A 430 5.36 -6.27 -38.55
N ILE A 431 4.08 -6.30 -38.93
CA ILE A 431 3.08 -5.37 -38.38
C ILE A 431 1.98 -6.14 -37.68
N GLN A 432 1.83 -5.85 -36.39
CA GLN A 432 0.71 -6.34 -35.60
C GLN A 432 -0.39 -5.28 -35.47
N GLY A 433 -1.65 -5.72 -35.49
CA GLY A 433 -2.81 -4.85 -35.32
C GLY A 433 -4.10 -5.64 -35.21
N TRP A 434 -5.22 -4.94 -35.29
CA TRP A 434 -6.55 -5.51 -35.12
C TRP A 434 -7.32 -5.50 -36.43
N ILE A 435 -7.98 -6.59 -36.78
CA ILE A 435 -8.98 -6.62 -37.84
C ILE A 435 -10.33 -6.96 -37.25
N LEU A 436 -11.40 -6.35 -37.79
CA LEU A 436 -12.76 -6.74 -37.44
C LEU A 436 -13.08 -8.09 -38.09
N LYS A 437 -13.67 -9.01 -37.33
CA LYS A 437 -14.04 -10.37 -37.78
C LYS A 437 -14.89 -10.38 -39.07
#